data_AF-A0A1H5K9W7-F1
#
_entry.id   AF-A0A1H5K9W7-F1
#
_cell.length_a   1.000
_cell.length_b   1.000
_cell.length_c   1.000
_cell.angle_alpha   90.00
_cell.angle_beta   90.00
_cell.angle_gamma   90.00
#
_symmetry.space_group_name_H-M   'P 1'
#
loop_
_entity.id
_entity.type
_entity.pdbx_description
1 polymer ?
#
loop_
_entity_poly.entity_id
_entity_poly.type
_entity_poly.pdbx_seq_one_letter_code
_entity_poly.pdbx_strand_id
1 'polypeptide(L)'
;MVSGGPWTGGDRGHNDEVHERWLRLRNRSTGAPDYRDEWYDAQCGGCRFWVALSGKLGQDWGACSNADSMFDGQVRFEHDGCGSFMVRADGSFG
;
A
#
# COMPACT_ATOMS: atom_id res chain seq x y z
N MET A 1 12.82 -2.43 -32.04
CA MET A 1 12.59 -0.96 -31.92
C MET A 1 11.99 -0.73 -30.55
N VAL A 2 12.73 -0.11 -29.64
CA VAL A 2 12.17 0.31 -28.34
C VAL A 2 11.38 1.58 -28.63
N SER A 3 10.08 1.58 -28.34
CA SER A 3 9.19 2.72 -28.58
C SER A 3 9.66 3.93 -27.77
N GLY A 4 10.14 4.97 -28.45
CA GLY A 4 10.76 6.17 -27.85
C GLY A 4 9.78 7.19 -27.26
N GLY A 5 8.82 6.74 -26.45
CA GLY A 5 7.98 7.62 -25.64
C GLY A 5 8.55 7.82 -24.23
N PRO A 6 8.10 8.84 -23.48
CA PRO A 6 8.40 8.96 -22.06
C PRO A 6 7.96 7.71 -21.31
N TRP A 7 8.76 7.27 -20.33
CA TRP A 7 8.38 6.16 -19.47
C TRP A 7 7.13 6.53 -18.65
N THR A 8 6.11 5.69 -18.72
CA THR A 8 4.81 5.92 -18.07
C THR A 8 4.72 5.29 -16.68
N GLY A 9 5.70 4.49 -16.27
CA GLY A 9 5.59 3.64 -15.07
C GLY A 9 4.62 2.46 -15.25
N GLY A 10 4.06 2.24 -16.44
CA GLY A 10 3.03 1.23 -16.70
C GLY A 10 3.54 -0.14 -17.18
N ASP A 11 4.86 -0.37 -17.20
CA ASP A 11 5.42 -1.64 -17.66
C ASP A 11 5.07 -2.78 -16.69
N ARG A 12 4.44 -3.84 -17.21
CA ARG A 12 3.92 -4.93 -16.38
C ARG A 12 5.04 -5.71 -15.70
N GLY A 13 6.07 -6.11 -16.44
CA GLY A 13 7.16 -6.93 -15.89
C GLY A 13 7.89 -6.19 -14.77
N HIS A 14 8.23 -4.93 -15.02
CA HIS A 14 8.82 -4.06 -14.00
C HIS A 14 7.92 -3.89 -12.78
N ASN A 15 6.61 -3.65 -12.96
CA ASN A 15 5.69 -3.45 -11.86
C ASN A 15 5.45 -4.72 -11.04
N ASP A 16 5.43 -5.90 -11.67
CA ASP A 16 5.33 -7.19 -10.99
C ASP A 16 6.59 -7.41 -10.10
N GLU A 17 7.79 -7.10 -10.61
CA GLU A 17 9.04 -7.15 -9.81
C GLU A 17 9.03 -6.16 -8.64
N VAL A 18 8.50 -4.95 -8.86
CA VAL A 18 8.35 -3.93 -7.81
C VAL A 18 7.36 -4.39 -6.74
N HIS A 19 6.22 -4.94 -7.13
CA HIS A 19 5.20 -5.50 -6.22
C HIS A 19 5.81 -6.56 -5.31
N GLU A 20 6.49 -7.56 -5.89
CA GLU A 20 7.14 -8.63 -5.12
C GLU A 20 8.21 -8.10 -4.16
N ARG A 21 8.99 -7.11 -4.60
CA ARG A 21 10.00 -6.48 -3.74
C ARG A 21 9.37 -5.72 -2.58
N TRP A 22 8.32 -4.96 -2.82
CA TRP A 22 7.66 -4.16 -1.79
C TRP A 22 6.83 -5.00 -0.82
N LEU A 23 6.23 -6.12 -1.25
CA LEU A 23 5.54 -7.07 -0.36
C LEU A 23 6.44 -7.60 0.77
N ARG A 24 7.75 -7.70 0.53
CA ARG A 24 8.73 -8.12 1.55
C ARG A 24 9.01 -7.06 2.62
N LEU A 25 8.55 -5.82 2.40
CA LEU A 25 8.76 -4.67 3.31
C LEU A 25 7.52 -4.35 4.15
N ARG A 26 6.48 -5.21 4.12
CA ARG A 26 5.26 -5.03 4.91
C ARG A 26 5.56 -5.02 6.40
N ASN A 27 4.84 -4.17 7.13
CA ASN A 27 4.96 -4.03 8.57
C ASN A 27 4.21 -5.13 9.34
N ARG A 28 3.01 -5.49 8.88
CA ARG A 28 2.12 -6.49 9.49
C ARG A 28 1.84 -7.62 8.52
N SER A 29 2.87 -8.43 8.23
CA SER A 29 2.69 -9.60 7.36
C SER A 29 1.74 -10.61 8.00
N THR A 30 0.69 -11.00 7.28
CA THR A 30 -0.30 -12.00 7.72
C THR A 30 0.30 -13.38 8.01
N GLY A 31 1.47 -13.69 7.45
CA GLY A 31 2.20 -14.92 7.74
C GLY A 31 3.18 -14.82 8.92
N ALA A 32 3.30 -13.67 9.57
CA ALA A 32 4.20 -13.50 10.71
C ALA A 32 3.61 -14.15 11.97
N PRO A 33 4.44 -14.79 12.82
CA PRO A 33 3.97 -15.49 14.03
C PRO A 33 3.35 -14.55 15.07
N ASP A 34 3.65 -13.26 15.00
CA ASP A 34 3.12 -12.19 15.85
C ASP A 34 1.98 -11.41 15.20
N TYR A 35 1.44 -11.90 14.08
CA TYR A 35 0.25 -11.31 13.47
C TYR A 35 -0.94 -11.43 14.43
N ARG A 36 -1.74 -10.36 14.48
CA ARG A 36 -2.93 -10.28 15.33
C ARG A 36 -4.17 -10.16 14.46
N ASP A 37 -5.20 -10.94 14.74
CA ASP A 37 -6.45 -10.96 13.96
C ASP A 37 -7.09 -9.57 13.88
N GLU A 38 -7.00 -8.77 14.95
CA GLU A 38 -7.52 -7.39 14.95
C GLU A 38 -6.86 -6.49 13.88
N TRP A 39 -5.69 -6.84 13.38
CA TRP A 39 -5.05 -6.09 12.29
C TRP A 39 -5.71 -6.31 10.94
N TYR A 40 -6.51 -7.36 10.79
CA TYR A 40 -7.29 -7.61 9.58
C TYR A 40 -8.30 -6.48 9.34
N ASP A 41 -8.88 -5.89 10.38
CA ASP A 41 -9.82 -4.76 10.22
C ASP A 41 -9.11 -3.39 10.21
N ALA A 42 -7.78 -3.35 10.42
CA ALA A 42 -6.99 -2.14 10.56
C ALA A 42 -5.93 -1.99 9.45
N GLN A 43 -6.39 -2.14 8.20
CA GLN A 43 -5.58 -2.14 6.99
C GLN A 43 -5.44 -0.73 6.37
N CYS A 44 -4.32 -0.47 5.70
CA CYS A 44 -3.98 0.82 5.10
C CYS A 44 -5.08 1.33 4.16
N GLY A 45 -5.64 0.49 3.28
CA GLY A 45 -6.72 0.86 2.36
C GLY A 45 -8.00 1.34 3.05
N GLY A 46 -8.25 0.91 4.29
CA GLY A 46 -9.39 1.37 5.11
C GLY A 46 -9.07 2.58 6.00
N CYS A 47 -7.85 3.09 5.95
CA CYS A 47 -7.41 4.22 6.77
C CYS A 47 -7.82 5.55 6.12
N ARG A 48 -8.27 6.51 6.92
CA ARG A 48 -8.67 7.85 6.42
C ARG A 48 -7.54 8.65 5.77
N PHE A 49 -6.30 8.23 6.00
CA PHE A 49 -5.09 8.86 5.47
C PHE A 49 -4.50 8.14 4.26
N TRP A 50 -5.20 7.16 3.70
CA TRP A 50 -4.79 6.46 2.49
C TRP A 50 -5.00 7.32 1.25
N VAL A 51 -3.94 7.43 0.45
CA VAL A 51 -3.96 8.06 -0.87
C VAL A 51 -3.66 6.99 -1.91
N ALA A 52 -4.67 6.60 -2.69
CA ALA A 52 -4.50 5.59 -3.75
C ALA A 52 -3.45 6.03 -4.79
N LEU A 53 -2.57 5.12 -5.19
CA LEU A 53 -1.76 5.36 -6.38
C LEU A 53 -2.61 5.15 -7.63
N SER A 54 -2.20 5.75 -8.75
CA SER A 54 -2.79 5.48 -10.06
C SER A 54 -2.04 4.36 -10.81
N GLY A 55 -2.70 3.75 -11.79
CA GLY A 55 -2.07 2.78 -12.69
C GLY A 55 -2.01 1.36 -12.11
N LYS A 56 -1.12 0.52 -12.63
CA LYS A 56 -1.11 -0.92 -12.29
C LYS A 56 -0.77 -1.19 -10.83
N LEU A 57 0.23 -0.50 -10.27
CA LEU A 57 0.56 -0.60 -8.84
C LEU A 57 -0.55 -0.06 -7.94
N GLY A 58 -1.35 0.89 -8.41
CA GLY A 58 -2.51 1.44 -7.70
C GLY A 58 -3.61 0.43 -7.38
N GLN A 59 -3.55 -0.79 -7.92
CA GLN A 59 -4.47 -1.88 -7.56
C GLN A 59 -4.23 -2.42 -6.15
N ASP A 60 -3.00 -2.29 -5.63
CA ASP A 60 -2.57 -2.87 -4.36
C ASP A 60 -1.82 -1.87 -3.47
N TRP A 61 -1.45 -0.70 -4.03
CA TRP A 61 -0.51 0.22 -3.41
C TRP A 61 -1.05 1.66 -3.39
N GLY A 62 -0.77 2.33 -2.27
CA GLY A 62 -1.16 3.71 -1.96
C GLY A 62 -0.04 4.38 -1.17
N ALA A 63 -0.24 5.61 -0.76
CA ALA A 63 0.66 6.32 0.14
C ALA A 63 -0.03 6.61 1.48
N CYS A 64 0.74 6.60 2.57
CA CYS A 64 0.26 7.10 3.86
C CYS A 64 0.48 8.61 3.93
N SER A 65 -0.55 9.34 4.35
CA SER A 65 -0.51 10.80 4.58
C SER A 65 -0.72 11.18 6.05
N ASN A 66 -0.55 10.23 6.98
CA ASN A 66 -0.71 10.47 8.40
C ASN A 66 0.62 10.94 9.00
N ALA A 67 0.70 12.21 9.39
CA ALA A 67 1.88 12.79 10.04
C ALA A 67 2.30 12.07 11.35
N ASP A 68 1.36 11.39 12.02
CA ASP A 68 1.64 10.62 13.25
C ASP A 68 2.07 9.16 12.96
N SER A 69 2.16 8.77 11.68
CA SER A 69 2.63 7.46 11.27
C SER A 69 4.12 7.49 10.99
N MET A 70 4.83 6.42 11.37
CA MET A 70 6.21 6.17 10.94
C MET A 70 6.35 6.00 9.41
N PHE A 71 5.23 6.00 8.68
CA PHE A 71 5.17 5.83 7.24
C PHE A 71 4.64 7.05 6.48
N ASP A 72 4.56 8.23 7.10
CA ASP A 72 4.14 9.45 6.39
C ASP A 72 4.97 9.68 5.11
N GLY A 73 4.28 9.92 3.99
CA GLY A 73 4.87 10.07 2.66
C GLY A 73 5.40 8.77 2.02
N GLN A 74 5.24 7.61 2.66
CA GLN A 74 5.73 6.32 2.14
C GLN A 74 4.63 5.53 1.42
N VAL A 75 5.04 4.80 0.39
CA VAL A 75 4.16 3.86 -0.32
C VAL A 75 3.90 2.62 0.54
N ARG A 76 2.63 2.23 0.64
CA ARG A 76 2.11 1.16 1.49
C ARG A 76 1.28 0.18 0.69
N PHE A 77 1.35 -1.08 1.09
CA PHE A 77 0.43 -2.11 0.60
C PHE A 77 -0.94 -1.87 1.23
N GLU A 78 -2.00 -2.00 0.44
CA GLU A 78 -3.37 -1.75 0.84
C GLU A 78 -3.78 -2.59 2.06
N HIS A 79 -3.30 -3.83 2.12
CA HIS A 79 -3.57 -4.78 3.18
C HIS A 79 -2.54 -4.80 4.33
N ASP A 80 -1.62 -3.83 4.38
CA ASP A 80 -0.70 -3.66 5.51
C ASP A 80 -1.27 -2.69 6.55
N GLY A 81 -0.57 -2.36 7.64
CA GLY A 81 -1.07 -1.41 8.62
C GLY A 81 -0.02 -0.89 9.60
N CYS A 82 -0.42 0.10 10.41
CA CYS A 82 0.43 0.68 11.45
C CYS A 82 -0.39 0.98 12.72
N GLY A 83 0.30 1.37 13.80
CA GLY A 83 -0.35 1.72 15.08
C GLY A 83 -1.25 2.94 15.01
N SER A 84 -1.04 3.83 14.04
CA SER A 84 -1.76 5.09 13.85
C SER A 84 -2.96 4.95 12.89
N PHE A 85 -3.54 3.75 12.79
CA PHE A 85 -4.73 3.49 11.96
C PHE A 85 -5.93 4.29 12.46
N MET A 86 -6.65 4.92 11.54
CA MET A 86 -7.92 5.59 11.81
C MET A 86 -8.91 5.20 10.73
N VAL A 87 -9.97 4.49 11.11
CA VAL A 87 -11.00 4.00 10.19
C VAL A 87 -11.64 5.16 9.42
N ARG A 88 -11.92 4.92 8.12
CA ARG A 88 -12.74 5.82 7.31
C ARG A 88 -14.20 5.76 7.77
N ALA A 89 -14.81 6.92 7.95
CA ALA A 89 -16.20 7.01 8.42
C ALA A 89 -17.22 6.46 7.41
N ASP A 90 -16.88 6.43 6.12
CA ASP A 90 -17.74 5.93 5.05
C ASP A 90 -17.62 4.42 4.81
N GLY A 91 -16.72 3.74 5.53
CA GLY A 91 -16.45 2.32 5.38
C GLY A 91 -15.81 1.94 4.04
N SER A 92 -15.35 2.91 3.25
CA SER A 92 -14.68 2.65 1.97
C SER A 92 -13.30 2.03 2.17
N PHE A 93 -12.85 1.33 1.13
CA PHE A 93 -11.55 0.67 1.08
C PHE A 93 -10.92 0.91 -0.29
N GLY A 94 -9.64 1.26 -0.29
CA GLY A 94 -8.87 1.59 -1.50
C GLY A 94 -8.77 3.08 -1.81
#